data_AF-A0A3S4U4H9-F1
#
_entry.id   AF-A0A3S4U4H9-F1
#
_cell.length_a   1.000
_cell.length_b   1.000
_cell.length_c   1.000
_cell.angle_alpha   90.00
_cell.angle_beta   90.00
_cell.angle_gamma   90.00
#
_symmetry.space_group_name_H-M   'P 1'
#
loop_
_entity.id
_entity.type
_entity.pdbx_description
1 polymer ?
#
loop_
_entity_poly.entity_id
_entity_poly.type
_entity_poly.pdbx_seq_one_letter_code
_entity_poly.pdbx_strand_id
1 'polypeptide(L)' 'MTTQLDSLRSMTVVVADTGDIEAIKKYQPQDATTNPSLI' A
#
# COMPACT_ATOMS: atom_id res chain seq x y z
N MET A 1 6.32 -15.13 -10.36
CA MET A 1 5.25 -14.63 -11.25
C MET A 1 4.96 -13.20 -10.84
N THR A 2 4.88 -12.27 -11.80
CA THR A 2 4.53 -10.88 -11.53
C THR A 2 3.06 -10.79 -11.15
N THR A 3 2.75 -10.19 -10.00
CA THR A 3 1.36 -9.94 -9.59
C THR A 3 0.82 -8.69 -10.28
N GLN A 4 -0.51 -8.51 -10.25
CA GLN A 4 -1.11 -7.26 -10.74
C GLN A 4 -0.59 -6.03 -9.96
N LEU A 5 -0.34 -6.18 -8.66
CA LEU A 5 0.23 -5.12 -7.83
C LEU A 5 1.66 -4.77 -8.26
N ASP A 6 2.48 -5.77 -8.59
CA ASP A 6 3.85 -5.55 -9.09
C ASP A 6 3.84 -4.81 -10.44
N SER A 7 2.91 -5.16 -11.33
CA SER A 7 2.72 -4.44 -12.59
C SER A 7 2.30 -2.98 -12.35
N LEU A 8 1.37 -2.72 -11.42
CA LEU A 8 0.93 -1.37 -11.08
C LEU A 8 2.06 -0.49 -10.55
N ARG A 9 2.98 -1.04 -9.75
CA ARG A 9 4.15 -0.31 -9.23
C ARG A 9 5.07 0.23 -10.32
N SER A 10 5.09 -0.39 -11.51
CA SER A 10 5.87 0.09 -12.65
C SER A 10 5.24 1.28 -13.37
N MET A 11 3.94 1.52 -13.16
CA MET A 11 3.15 2.53 -13.88
C MET A 11 2.74 3.69 -12.99
N THR A 12 2.66 3.49 -11.67
CA THR A 12 2.18 4.49 -10.73
C THR A 12 2.83 4.36 -9.35
N VAL A 13 2.67 5.40 -8.54
CA VAL A 13 3.06 5.37 -7.12
C VAL A 13 1.97 4.70 -6.31
N VAL A 14 2.30 3.57 -5.68
CA VAL A 14 1.38 2.81 -4.84
C VAL A 14 1.49 3.27 -3.39
N VAL A 15 0.37 3.72 -2.82
CA VAL A 15 0.19 4.14 -1.43
C VAL A 15 -0.83 3.21 -0.75
N ALA A 16 -0.67 2.92 0.54
CA ALA A 16 -1.65 2.14 1.31
C ALA A 16 -2.54 3.06 2.15
N ASP A 17 -3.87 2.90 2.05
CA ASP A 17 -4.84 3.68 2.84
C ASP A 17 -5.31 2.86 4.06
N THR A 18 -4.46 2.80 5.09
CA THR A 18 -4.73 1.99 6.29
C THR A 18 -3.84 2.40 7.48
N GLY A 19 -4.36 2.21 8.69
CA GLY A 19 -3.58 2.23 9.93
C GLY A 19 -2.99 0.85 10.33
N ASP A 20 -3.30 -0.23 9.61
CA ASP A 20 -2.81 -1.58 9.93
C ASP A 20 -1.34 -1.75 9.54
N ILE A 21 -0.48 -1.84 10.56
CA ILE A 21 0.97 -1.99 10.42
C ILE A 21 1.35 -3.30 9.72
N GLU A 22 0.62 -4.39 9.93
CA GLU A 22 0.94 -5.67 9.30
C GLU A 22 0.60 -5.66 7.81
N ALA A 23 -0.47 -4.97 7.43
CA ALA A 23 -0.78 -4.73 6.02
C ALA A 23 0.31 -3.86 5.34
N ILE A 24 0.76 -2.78 6.00
CA ILE A 24 1.83 -1.92 5.46
C ILE A 24 3.11 -2.73 5.23
N LYS A 25 3.52 -3.58 6.19
CA LYS A 25 4.69 -4.46 6.03
C LYS A 25 4.53 -5.47 4.90
N LYS A 26 3.35 -6.09 4.78
CA LYS A 26 3.08 -7.10 3.75
C LYS A 26 3.15 -6.50 2.35
N TYR A 27 2.57 -5.32 2.16
CA TYR A 27 2.42 -4.73 0.84
C TYR A 27 3.55 -3.78 0.46
N GLN A 28 4.32 -3.24 1.42
CA GLN A 28 5.45 -2.32 1.20
C GLN A 28 5.09 -1.16 0.25
N PRO A 29 4.08 -0.35 0.55
CA PRO A 29 3.73 0.82 -0.26
C PRO A 29 4.85 1.87 -0.20
N GLN A 30 4.80 2.86 -1.09
CA GLN A 30 5.70 4.02 -1.03
C GLN A 30 5.44 4.83 0.24
N ASP A 31 4.18 5.18 0.47
CA ASP A 31 3.69 5.88 1.65
C ASP A 31 2.44 5.16 2.18
N ALA A 32 2.05 5.46 3.42
CA ALA A 32 0.76 5.07 3.98
C ALA A 32 -0.02 6.31 4.39
N THR A 33 -1.32 6.35 4.06
CA THR A 33 -2.23 7.38 4.50
C THR A 33 -3.15 6.84 5.58
N THR A 34 -3.38 7.67 6.60
CA THR A 34 -4.39 7.43 7.62
C THR A 34 -5.38 8.57 7.62
N ASN A 35 -6.57 8.31 8.15
CA ASN A 35 -7.58 9.31 8.44
C ASN A 35 -8.33 8.89 9.72
N PRO A 36 -9.15 9.76 10.34
CA PRO A 36 -9.80 9.45 11.62
C PRO A 36 -10.69 8.19 11.61
N SER A 37 -11.17 7.72 10.45
CA SER A 37 -11.98 6.50 10.36
C SER A 37 -11.16 5.21 10.29
N LEU A 38 -9.84 5.32 10.01
CA LEU A 38 -8.91 4.21 9.85
C LEU A 38 -8.06 3.94 11.11
N ILE A 39 -8.37 4.62 12.23
CA ILE A 39 -7.73 4.49 13.54
C ILE A 39 -8.72 3.88 14.53
#